data_AF-A0A822LA02-F1
#
_entry.id   AF-A0A822LA02-F1
#
_cell.length_a   1.000
_cell.length_b   1.000
_cell.length_c   1.000
_cell.angle_alpha   90.00
_cell.angle_beta   90.00
_cell.angle_gamma   90.00
#
_symmetry.space_group_name_H-M   'P 1'
#
loop_
_entity.id
_entity.type
_entity.pdbx_description
1 polymer ?
#
loop_
_entity_poly.entity_id
_entity_poly.type
_entity_poly.pdbx_seq_one_letter_code
_entity_poly.pdbx_strand_id
1 'polypeptide(L)'
;MNLGTLLEIIVALIFIYLASSLIISELQEQLAALLEFRARNLKKALEIFLGKNTVESLYNNDSLLSSFNQYTNPITGNSAGPSYVEPKVLAESLISLVNSQLSDNEKLLKADFLGKNLVGEKTGIFKKLASLSNFSKIDKLAIDRLIEIGDSTKLKHDNPTLENFIDEIANTFTQIMERTSGVYKRNAKGVSFAFGFLAAALLNIDSFYVIEQLSKNSNLRQGINQVATEVFQTNKSCFKDAQADPTKVAKCTEKLQVSVKDLEKINQPLPIGWDEKGWFNGEQIKEQNGLLQAIFGWLMTGVAVAMGAPFWFDILGKFINVRNTGKPILPNTQK
;
A
#
# COMPACT_ATOMS: atom_id res chain seq x y z
N MET A 1 -15.05 -26.98 28.89
CA MET A 1 -13.69 -26.64 28.45
C MET A 1 -12.98 -25.91 29.58
N ASN A 2 -11.76 -26.29 29.95
CA ASN A 2 -11.02 -25.59 31.01
C ASN A 2 -10.36 -24.31 30.47
N LEU A 3 -9.97 -23.40 31.37
CA LEU A 3 -9.38 -22.11 30.99
C LEU A 3 -8.07 -22.26 30.18
N GLY A 4 -7.28 -23.30 30.47
CA GLY A 4 -6.03 -23.60 29.76
C GLY A 4 -6.26 -23.96 28.29
N THR A 5 -7.20 -24.87 28.01
CA THR A 5 -7.58 -25.24 26.64
C THR A 5 -8.15 -24.04 25.88
N LEU A 6 -8.98 -23.20 26.53
CA LEU A 6 -9.50 -22.00 25.90
C LEU A 6 -8.38 -21.05 25.48
N LEU A 7 -7.39 -20.82 26.35
CA LEU A 7 -6.24 -19.97 26.07
C LEU A 7 -5.39 -20.52 24.90
N GLU A 8 -5.18 -21.84 24.86
CA GLU A 8 -4.47 -22.50 23.76
C GLU A 8 -5.20 -22.35 22.42
N ILE A 9 -6.53 -22.45 22.41
CA ILE A 9 -7.33 -22.23 21.19
C ILE A 9 -7.18 -20.79 20.71
N ILE A 10 -7.29 -19.82 21.64
CA ILE A 10 -7.17 -18.39 21.32
C ILE A 10 -5.79 -18.07 20.72
N VAL A 11 -4.70 -18.54 21.34
CA VAL A 11 -3.34 -18.29 20.84
C VAL A 11 -3.14 -18.94 19.47
N ALA A 12 -3.61 -20.16 19.27
CA ALA A 12 -3.52 -20.83 17.98
C ALA A 12 -4.31 -20.08 16.89
N LEU A 13 -5.51 -19.60 17.21
CA LEU A 13 -6.35 -18.83 16.28
C LEU A 13 -5.70 -17.49 15.90
N ILE A 14 -5.18 -16.74 16.88
CA ILE A 14 -4.44 -15.50 16.65
C ILE A 14 -3.25 -15.75 15.71
N PHE A 15 -2.49 -16.82 15.96
CA PHE A 15 -1.34 -17.16 15.13
C PHE A 15 -1.73 -17.53 13.69
N ILE A 16 -2.79 -18.31 13.51
CA ILE A 16 -3.31 -18.62 12.17
C ILE A 16 -3.68 -17.32 11.43
N TYR A 17 -4.40 -16.40 12.06
CA TYR A 17 -4.76 -15.14 11.41
C TYR A 17 -3.57 -14.23 11.14
N LEU A 18 -2.56 -14.23 12.01
CA LEU A 18 -1.30 -13.54 11.75
C LEU A 18 -0.62 -14.09 10.49
N ALA A 19 -0.45 -15.42 10.41
CA ALA A 19 0.17 -16.09 9.27
C ALA A 19 -0.62 -15.86 7.97
N SER A 20 -1.94 -16.04 8.00
CA SER A 20 -2.80 -15.79 6.84
C SER A 20 -2.73 -14.32 6.39
N SER A 21 -2.70 -13.38 7.33
CA SER A 21 -2.58 -11.95 6.99
C SER A 21 -1.22 -11.61 6.38
N LEU A 22 -0.14 -12.25 6.80
CA LEU A 22 1.19 -12.07 6.20
C LEU A 22 1.20 -12.54 4.74
N ILE A 23 0.72 -13.77 4.50
CA ILE A 23 0.64 -14.36 3.15
C ILE A 23 -0.22 -13.50 2.22
N ILE A 24 -1.40 -13.10 2.70
CA ILE A 24 -2.34 -12.32 1.87
C ILE A 24 -1.80 -10.91 1.61
N SER A 25 -1.08 -10.29 2.55
CA SER A 25 -0.45 -8.98 2.32
C SER A 25 0.62 -9.06 1.23
N GLU A 26 1.42 -10.14 1.23
CA GLU A 26 2.46 -10.36 0.22
C GLU A 26 1.84 -10.62 -1.18
N LEU A 27 0.80 -11.45 -1.27
CA LEU A 27 0.06 -11.68 -2.51
C LEU A 27 -0.60 -10.40 -3.01
N GLN A 28 -1.20 -9.61 -2.12
CA GLN A 28 -1.81 -8.33 -2.46
C GLN A 28 -0.76 -7.37 -3.04
N GLU A 29 0.45 -7.31 -2.47
CA GLU A 29 1.51 -6.44 -2.96
C GLU A 29 1.97 -6.85 -4.37
N GLN A 30 2.17 -8.14 -4.61
CA GLN A 30 2.54 -8.66 -5.94
C GLN A 30 1.46 -8.36 -6.98
N LEU A 31 0.18 -8.59 -6.65
CA LEU A 31 -0.93 -8.28 -7.53
C LEU A 31 -1.08 -6.77 -7.77
N ALA A 32 -0.90 -5.95 -6.74
CA ALA A 32 -0.96 -4.50 -6.88
C ALA A 32 0.18 -3.93 -7.73
N ALA A 33 1.37 -4.55 -7.66
CA ALA A 33 2.50 -4.24 -8.53
C ALA A 33 2.20 -4.63 -9.98
N LEU A 34 1.68 -5.84 -10.19
CA LEU A 34 1.34 -6.35 -11.52
C LEU A 34 0.18 -5.58 -12.18
N LEU A 35 -0.80 -5.12 -11.41
CA LEU A 35 -1.88 -4.25 -11.89
C LEU A 35 -1.48 -2.76 -11.92
N GLU A 36 -0.27 -2.43 -11.46
CA GLU A 36 0.30 -1.08 -11.40
C GLU A 36 -0.63 -0.06 -10.72
N PHE A 37 -1.33 -0.45 -9.66
CA PHE A 37 -2.36 0.40 -9.06
C PHE A 37 -1.81 1.77 -8.61
N ARG A 38 -0.57 1.83 -8.10
CA ARG A 38 0.06 3.09 -7.69
C ARG A 38 0.30 4.02 -8.88
N ALA A 39 0.94 3.52 -9.93
CA ALA A 39 1.21 4.28 -11.15
C ALA A 39 -0.07 4.80 -11.82
N ARG A 40 -1.10 3.94 -11.95
CA ARG A 40 -2.40 4.33 -12.51
C ARG A 40 -3.09 5.42 -11.71
N ASN A 41 -3.04 5.35 -10.38
CA ASN A 41 -3.63 6.38 -9.52
C ASN A 41 -2.87 7.70 -9.61
N LEU A 42 -1.53 7.66 -9.65
CA LEU A 42 -0.71 8.86 -9.86
C LEU A 42 -1.02 9.50 -11.21
N LYS A 43 -1.01 8.71 -12.29
CA LYS A 43 -1.36 9.20 -13.64
C LYS A 43 -2.73 9.88 -13.64
N LYS A 44 -3.75 9.23 -13.10
CA LYS A 44 -5.11 9.81 -13.01
C LYS A 44 -5.16 11.09 -12.18
N ALA A 45 -4.40 11.18 -11.10
CA ALA A 45 -4.30 12.39 -10.28
C ALA A 45 -3.73 13.56 -11.09
N LEU A 46 -2.66 13.30 -11.85
CA LEU A 46 -2.04 14.29 -12.72
C LEU A 46 -2.97 14.68 -13.88
N GLU A 47 -3.70 13.72 -14.48
CA GLU A 47 -4.64 14.00 -15.57
C GLU A 47 -5.77 14.92 -15.11
N ILE A 48 -6.26 14.73 -13.87
CA ILE A 48 -7.28 15.62 -13.27
C ILE A 48 -6.72 17.03 -13.04
N PHE A 49 -5.42 17.17 -12.77
CA PHE A 49 -4.82 18.45 -12.43
C PHE A 49 -4.29 19.23 -13.65
N LEU A 50 -3.66 18.53 -14.60
CA LEU A 50 -2.98 19.11 -15.76
C LEU A 50 -3.71 18.86 -17.08
N GLY A 51 -4.71 17.98 -17.08
CA GLY A 51 -5.32 17.49 -18.31
C GLY A 51 -4.61 16.27 -18.89
N LYS A 52 -5.35 15.49 -19.67
CA LYS A 52 -4.90 14.20 -20.20
C LYS A 52 -3.77 14.34 -21.22
N ASN A 53 -3.88 15.29 -22.15
CA ASN A 53 -2.90 15.48 -23.22
C ASN A 53 -1.57 15.97 -22.65
N THR A 54 -1.62 16.83 -21.63
CA THR A 54 -0.41 17.30 -20.92
C THR A 54 0.32 16.13 -20.27
N VAL A 55 -0.39 15.25 -19.56
CA VAL A 55 0.22 14.10 -18.86
C VAL A 55 0.75 13.07 -19.83
N GLU A 56 0.01 12.76 -20.90
CA GLU A 56 0.51 11.88 -21.97
C GLU A 56 1.77 12.47 -22.61
N SER A 57 1.82 13.78 -22.82
CA SER A 57 3.01 14.47 -23.34
C SER A 57 4.17 14.44 -22.37
N LEU A 58 3.93 14.58 -21.06
CA LEU A 58 4.96 14.44 -20.04
C LEU A 58 5.53 13.02 -20.02
N TYR A 59 4.69 12.00 -20.19
CA TYR A 59 5.11 10.62 -20.06
C TYR A 59 5.75 10.08 -21.35
N ASN A 60 5.36 10.57 -22.52
CA ASN A 60 5.76 9.99 -23.80
C ASN A 60 6.75 10.83 -24.63
N ASN A 61 6.84 12.15 -24.41
CA ASN A 61 7.79 13.02 -25.13
C ASN A 61 9.04 13.28 -24.26
N ASP A 62 10.09 13.91 -24.84
CA ASP A 62 11.48 14.21 -24.35
C ASP A 62 11.64 14.84 -22.93
N SER A 63 10.72 14.61 -22.02
CA SER A 63 10.82 14.94 -20.61
C SER A 63 11.64 13.88 -19.87
N LEU A 64 12.19 14.26 -18.71
CA LEU A 64 12.90 13.34 -17.81
C LEU A 64 12.02 12.14 -17.40
N LEU A 65 10.69 12.31 -17.41
CA LEU A 65 9.74 11.28 -17.02
C LEU A 65 9.56 10.17 -18.07
N SER A 66 9.90 10.43 -19.33
CA SER A 66 9.79 9.43 -20.40
C SER A 66 10.72 8.24 -20.22
N SER A 67 11.86 8.44 -19.55
CA SER A 67 12.80 7.36 -19.20
C SER A 67 12.17 6.28 -18.31
N PHE A 68 11.21 6.65 -17.45
CA PHE A 68 10.54 5.70 -16.55
C PHE A 68 9.48 4.85 -17.26
N ASN A 69 9.06 5.22 -18.47
CA ASN A 69 8.11 4.44 -19.26
C ASN A 69 8.73 3.22 -19.96
N GLN A 70 10.03 3.00 -19.81
CA GLN A 70 10.73 1.83 -20.34
C GLN A 70 10.40 0.54 -19.58
N TYR A 71 9.84 0.64 -18.38
CA TYR A 71 9.40 -0.51 -17.60
C TYR A 71 7.95 -0.86 -17.95
N THR A 72 7.79 -1.78 -18.91
CA THR A 72 6.47 -2.24 -19.36
C THR A 72 5.91 -3.33 -18.45
N ASN A 73 4.60 -3.30 -18.26
CA ASN A 73 3.88 -4.33 -17.54
C ASN A 73 3.96 -5.69 -18.27
N PRO A 74 4.36 -6.79 -17.60
CA PRO A 74 4.50 -8.10 -18.23
C PRO A 74 3.18 -8.68 -18.76
N ILE A 75 2.03 -8.25 -18.22
CA ILE A 75 0.71 -8.70 -18.68
C ILE A 75 0.20 -7.87 -19.87
N THR A 76 0.29 -6.55 -19.79
CA THR A 76 -0.36 -5.67 -20.79
C THR A 76 0.57 -5.20 -21.90
N GLY A 77 1.89 -5.37 -21.74
CA GLY A 77 2.91 -4.86 -22.67
C GLY A 77 3.07 -3.33 -22.66
N ASN A 78 2.24 -2.61 -21.90
CA ASN A 78 2.25 -1.15 -21.79
C ASN A 78 2.71 -0.73 -20.39
N SER A 79 3.34 0.45 -20.28
CA SER A 79 3.67 1.08 -19.00
C SER A 79 2.51 1.95 -18.52
N ALA A 80 2.10 1.80 -17.25
CA ALA A 80 1.22 2.77 -16.60
C ALA A 80 1.95 4.06 -16.17
N GLY A 81 3.29 4.09 -16.28
CA GLY A 81 4.16 5.15 -15.81
C GLY A 81 4.81 4.85 -14.46
N PRO A 82 5.58 5.80 -13.92
CA PRO A 82 6.23 5.64 -12.62
C PRO A 82 5.21 5.52 -11.48
N SER A 83 5.53 4.71 -10.47
CA SER A 83 4.70 4.56 -9.26
C SER A 83 4.79 5.76 -8.30
N TYR A 84 5.85 6.56 -8.43
CA TYR A 84 6.08 7.80 -7.69
C TYR A 84 6.93 8.72 -8.57
N VAL A 85 6.64 10.02 -8.52
CA VAL A 85 7.45 11.05 -9.17
C VAL A 85 7.79 12.10 -8.12
N GLU A 86 9.07 12.43 -8.02
CA GLU A 86 9.52 13.48 -7.12
C GLU A 86 8.95 14.84 -7.62
N PRO A 87 8.32 15.64 -6.74
CA PRO A 87 7.60 16.85 -7.14
C PRO A 87 8.42 17.87 -7.93
N LYS A 88 9.70 18.05 -7.60
CA LYS A 88 10.60 18.99 -8.30
C LYS A 88 10.95 18.48 -9.70
N VAL A 89 11.21 17.20 -9.88
CA VAL A 89 11.40 16.57 -11.20
C VAL A 89 10.16 16.73 -12.06
N LEU A 90 8.95 16.59 -11.48
CA LEU A 90 7.70 16.84 -12.21
C LEU A 90 7.56 18.31 -12.63
N ALA A 91 7.86 19.25 -11.73
CA ALA A 91 7.83 20.68 -12.01
C ALA A 91 8.80 21.05 -13.14
N GLU A 92 10.05 20.59 -13.07
CA GLU A 92 11.07 20.80 -14.08
C GLU A 92 10.69 20.17 -15.43
N SER A 93 10.12 18.97 -15.41
CA SER A 93 9.63 18.29 -16.62
C SER A 93 8.47 19.04 -17.27
N LEU A 94 7.57 19.61 -16.47
CA LEU A 94 6.48 20.46 -16.95
C LEU A 94 7.00 21.76 -17.56
N ILE A 95 7.96 22.42 -16.92
CA ILE A 95 8.61 23.63 -17.47
C ILE A 95 9.37 23.29 -18.76
N SER A 96 10.06 22.15 -18.82
CA SER A 96 10.72 21.69 -20.04
C SER A 96 9.73 21.44 -21.17
N LEU A 97 8.61 20.75 -20.88
CA LEU A 97 7.53 20.54 -21.84
C LEU A 97 6.96 21.86 -22.34
N VAL A 98 6.67 22.80 -21.45
CA VAL A 98 6.20 24.16 -21.82
C VAL A 98 7.22 24.88 -22.71
N ASN A 99 8.50 24.85 -22.34
CA ASN A 99 9.57 25.45 -23.12
C ASN A 99 9.76 24.82 -24.50
N SER A 100 9.47 23.52 -24.66
CA SER A 100 9.54 22.84 -25.96
C SER A 100 8.49 23.34 -26.95
N GLN A 101 7.42 23.99 -26.47
CA GLN A 101 6.35 24.57 -27.29
C GLN A 101 6.57 26.06 -27.58
N LEU A 102 7.60 26.67 -26.99
CA LEU A 102 7.94 28.08 -27.15
C LEU A 102 9.15 28.24 -28.07
N SER A 103 9.19 29.35 -28.82
CA SER A 103 10.36 29.71 -29.65
C SER A 103 11.61 29.95 -28.78
N ASP A 104 12.82 29.86 -29.33
CA ASP A 104 14.08 29.94 -28.57
C ASP A 104 14.32 31.27 -27.83
N ASN A 105 13.74 32.36 -28.32
CA ASN A 105 13.67 33.69 -27.72
C ASN A 105 12.52 33.81 -26.69
N GLU A 106 11.58 32.87 -26.69
CA GLU A 106 10.38 32.86 -25.85
C GLU A 106 10.48 31.88 -24.68
N LYS A 107 11.49 31.00 -24.62
CA LYS A 107 11.70 30.07 -23.49
C LYS A 107 11.61 30.78 -22.13
N LEU A 108 10.91 30.15 -21.18
CA LEU A 108 10.73 30.63 -19.80
C LEU A 108 12.06 30.72 -19.05
N LEU A 109 13.03 29.86 -19.40
CA LEU A 109 14.41 29.88 -18.88
C LEU A 109 15.16 31.19 -19.17
N LYS A 110 14.72 31.97 -20.16
CA LYS A 110 15.33 33.23 -20.58
C LYS A 110 14.46 34.46 -20.26
N ALA A 111 13.31 34.28 -19.60
CA ALA A 111 12.38 35.36 -19.31
C ALA A 111 12.69 36.00 -17.94
N ASP A 112 12.65 37.33 -17.86
CA ASP A 112 12.43 37.99 -16.58
C ASP A 112 11.06 37.55 -16.04
N PHE A 113 11.05 37.01 -14.82
CA PHE A 113 9.87 36.44 -14.18
C PHE A 113 8.71 37.45 -14.11
N LEU A 114 9.04 38.72 -13.84
CA LEU A 114 8.09 39.83 -13.72
C LEU A 114 8.01 40.71 -14.96
N GLY A 115 9.06 40.75 -15.79
CA GLY A 115 9.15 41.64 -16.96
C GLY A 115 9.42 43.10 -16.59
N LYS A 116 10.45 43.37 -15.77
CA LYS A 116 10.96 44.72 -15.51
C LYS A 116 12.11 45.04 -16.47
N ASN A 117 11.74 45.70 -17.58
CA ASN A 117 12.56 46.26 -18.67
C ASN A 117 12.71 45.35 -19.90
N LEU A 118 12.02 45.70 -20.98
CA LEU A 118 12.62 46.03 -22.28
C LEU A 118 11.61 46.88 -23.05
N VAL A 119 12.03 48.08 -23.43
CA VAL A 119 11.30 48.98 -24.32
C VAL A 119 10.82 48.18 -25.55
N GLY A 120 9.49 48.03 -25.70
CA GLY A 120 8.87 47.62 -26.97
C GLY A 120 8.24 46.24 -27.05
N GLU A 121 8.55 45.26 -26.18
CA GLU A 121 7.96 43.92 -26.29
C GLU A 121 7.28 43.42 -25.01
N LYS A 122 6.28 42.57 -25.23
CA LYS A 122 5.32 42.06 -24.26
C LYS A 122 5.98 41.02 -23.33
N THR A 123 6.80 41.43 -22.36
CA THR A 123 7.67 40.54 -21.55
C THR A 123 6.99 39.91 -20.32
N GLY A 124 7.30 38.63 -20.03
CA GLY A 124 6.97 37.92 -18.78
C GLY A 124 6.46 36.48 -18.97
N ILE A 125 6.58 35.64 -17.93
CA ILE A 125 6.15 34.22 -17.96
C ILE A 125 4.64 34.08 -18.25
N PHE A 126 3.81 34.91 -17.63
CA PHE A 126 2.34 34.83 -17.71
C PHE A 126 1.80 35.07 -19.11
N LYS A 127 2.43 35.98 -19.85
CA LYS A 127 2.01 36.32 -21.21
C LYS A 127 2.37 35.25 -22.22
N LYS A 128 3.54 34.62 -22.00
CA LYS A 128 4.01 33.45 -22.76
C LYS A 128 3.17 32.20 -22.47
N LEU A 129 2.75 32.01 -21.21
CA LEU A 129 1.81 30.94 -20.87
C LEU A 129 0.44 31.18 -21.52
N ALA A 130 -0.07 32.41 -21.53
CA ALA A 130 -1.35 32.73 -22.16
C ALA A 130 -1.37 32.49 -23.69
N SER A 131 -0.24 32.67 -24.38
CA SER A 131 -0.12 32.36 -25.82
C SER A 131 -0.13 30.86 -26.12
N LEU A 132 0.07 30.00 -25.11
CA LEU A 132 0.04 28.54 -25.27
C LEU A 132 -1.37 27.94 -25.29
N SER A 133 -2.42 28.74 -25.12
CA SER A 133 -3.82 28.28 -25.03
C SER A 133 -4.35 27.53 -26.28
N ASN A 134 -3.59 27.50 -27.38
CA ASN A 134 -3.94 26.85 -28.64
C ASN A 134 -3.10 25.61 -29.00
N PHE A 135 -2.20 25.12 -28.12
CA PHE A 135 -1.31 24.00 -28.44
C PHE A 135 -1.92 22.65 -28.08
N SER A 136 -1.88 21.68 -28.99
CA SER A 136 -2.50 20.35 -28.82
C SER A 136 -1.87 19.49 -27.72
N LYS A 137 -0.61 19.77 -27.34
CA LYS A 137 0.15 18.97 -26.36
C LYS A 137 -0.03 19.41 -24.90
N ILE A 138 -0.51 20.63 -24.67
CA ILE A 138 -0.68 21.19 -23.33
C ILE A 138 -2.14 21.62 -23.20
N ASP A 139 -2.87 20.94 -22.33
CA ASP A 139 -4.26 21.29 -22.06
C ASP A 139 -4.35 22.69 -21.43
N LYS A 140 -5.40 23.43 -21.81
CA LYS A 140 -5.72 24.74 -21.22
C LYS A 140 -5.72 24.69 -19.68
N LEU A 141 -6.17 23.58 -19.11
CA LEU A 141 -6.17 23.35 -17.67
C LEU A 141 -4.78 23.49 -17.04
N ALA A 142 -3.74 22.87 -17.63
CA ALA A 142 -2.37 23.01 -17.13
C ALA A 142 -1.87 24.46 -17.21
N ILE A 143 -2.22 25.17 -18.28
CA ILE A 143 -1.83 26.58 -18.48
C ILE A 143 -2.49 27.46 -17.42
N ASP A 144 -3.79 27.32 -17.21
CA ASP A 144 -4.54 28.08 -16.20
C ASP A 144 -3.96 27.83 -14.80
N ARG A 145 -3.57 26.59 -14.48
CA ARG A 145 -2.88 26.24 -13.22
C ARG A 145 -1.51 26.87 -13.08
N LEU A 146 -0.69 26.85 -14.14
CA LEU A 146 0.63 27.47 -14.12
C LEU A 146 0.55 29.00 -13.94
N ILE A 147 -0.47 29.64 -14.51
CA ILE A 147 -0.76 31.06 -14.30
C ILE A 147 -1.14 31.32 -12.84
N GLU A 148 -2.07 30.53 -12.29
CA GLU A 148 -2.49 30.63 -10.88
C GLU A 148 -1.31 30.47 -9.91
N ILE A 149 -0.45 29.47 -10.14
CA ILE A 149 0.76 29.22 -9.35
C ILE A 149 1.78 30.35 -9.51
N GLY A 150 1.90 30.92 -10.71
CA GLY A 150 2.78 32.05 -10.92
C GLY A 150 2.33 33.27 -10.14
N ASP A 151 1.02 33.54 -10.10
CA ASP A 151 0.46 34.66 -9.35
C ASP A 151 0.61 34.45 -7.84
N SER A 152 0.45 33.22 -7.34
CA SER A 152 0.74 32.91 -5.93
C SER A 152 2.22 33.11 -5.59
N THR A 153 3.14 32.76 -6.50
CA THR A 153 4.59 32.97 -6.32
C THR A 153 4.93 34.46 -6.17
N LYS A 154 4.31 35.33 -7.00
CA LYS A 154 4.47 36.79 -6.89
C LYS A 154 3.99 37.36 -5.57
N LEU A 155 2.92 36.80 -5.00
CA LEU A 155 2.39 37.27 -3.72
C LEU A 155 3.30 36.87 -2.54
N LYS A 156 4.10 35.81 -2.69
CA LYS A 156 4.99 35.30 -1.63
C LYS A 156 6.39 35.91 -1.64
N HIS A 157 6.84 36.45 -2.78
CA HIS A 157 8.20 36.95 -2.95
C HIS A 157 8.21 38.35 -3.58
N ASP A 158 9.01 39.28 -3.04
CA ASP A 158 9.12 40.66 -3.55
C ASP A 158 9.78 40.72 -4.95
N ASN A 159 10.75 39.83 -5.21
CA ASN A 159 11.44 39.67 -6.49
C ASN A 159 11.51 38.17 -6.85
N PRO A 160 10.39 37.57 -7.29
CA PRO A 160 10.29 36.15 -7.59
C PRO A 160 11.20 35.75 -8.76
N THR A 161 11.83 34.59 -8.62
CA THR A 161 12.69 33.98 -9.64
C THR A 161 12.02 32.75 -10.28
N LEU A 162 12.59 32.25 -11.38
CA LEU A 162 12.15 30.98 -11.97
C LEU A 162 12.28 29.80 -10.98
N GLU A 163 13.31 29.81 -10.14
CA GLU A 163 13.50 28.77 -9.11
C GLU A 163 12.35 28.80 -8.09
N ASN A 164 11.96 29.99 -7.61
CA ASN A 164 10.82 30.12 -6.70
C ASN A 164 9.52 29.59 -7.30
N PHE A 165 9.33 29.77 -8.61
CA PHE A 165 8.17 29.23 -9.31
C PHE A 165 8.22 27.72 -9.48
N ILE A 166 9.37 27.15 -9.82
CA ILE A 166 9.56 25.69 -9.87
C ILE A 166 9.26 25.09 -8.49
N ASP A 167 9.77 25.70 -7.42
CA ASP A 167 9.51 25.25 -6.05
C ASP A 167 8.02 25.38 -5.67
N GLU A 168 7.32 26.44 -6.08
CA GLU A 168 5.88 26.59 -5.83
C GLU A 168 5.04 25.58 -6.62
N ILE A 169 5.44 25.26 -7.86
CA ILE A 169 4.85 24.17 -8.64
C ILE A 169 5.06 22.83 -7.92
N ALA A 170 6.29 22.56 -7.48
CA ALA A 170 6.63 21.34 -6.75
C ALA A 170 5.84 21.22 -5.43
N ASN A 171 5.70 22.30 -4.69
CA ASN A 171 4.88 22.37 -3.48
C ASN A 171 3.40 22.08 -3.77
N THR A 172 2.87 22.63 -4.86
CA THR A 172 1.49 22.38 -5.29
C THR A 172 1.28 20.90 -5.63
N PHE A 173 2.20 20.30 -6.40
CA PHE A 173 2.14 18.86 -6.69
C PHE A 173 2.27 18.00 -5.45
N THR A 174 3.11 18.39 -4.49
CA THR A 174 3.25 17.69 -3.21
C THR A 174 1.91 17.63 -2.48
N GLN A 175 1.21 18.76 -2.34
CA GLN A 175 -0.11 18.83 -1.70
C GLN A 175 -1.16 17.98 -2.43
N ILE A 176 -1.13 17.97 -3.78
CA ILE A 176 -2.04 17.14 -4.58
C ILE A 176 -1.76 15.66 -4.38
N MET A 177 -0.49 15.28 -4.37
CA MET A 177 -0.08 13.89 -4.12
C MET A 177 -0.45 13.45 -2.71
N GLU A 178 -0.28 14.29 -1.69
CA GLU A 178 -0.72 13.98 -0.31
C GLU A 178 -2.24 13.75 -0.24
N ARG A 179 -3.03 14.65 -0.85
CA ARG A 179 -4.49 14.55 -0.87
C ARG A 179 -4.97 13.32 -1.64
N THR A 180 -4.34 13.02 -2.77
CA THR A 180 -4.73 11.90 -3.65
C THR A 180 -4.28 10.56 -3.09
N SER A 181 -3.12 10.53 -2.42
CA SER A 181 -2.66 9.35 -1.68
C SER A 181 -3.64 8.95 -0.57
N GLY A 182 -4.41 9.90 -0.02
CA GLY A 182 -5.50 9.59 0.91
C GLY A 182 -6.63 8.76 0.28
N VAL A 183 -7.01 9.06 -0.97
CA VAL A 183 -8.01 8.28 -1.72
C VAL A 183 -7.46 6.88 -2.03
N TYR A 184 -6.19 6.78 -2.41
CA TYR A 184 -5.52 5.48 -2.58
C TYR A 184 -5.55 4.65 -1.29
N LYS A 185 -5.18 5.23 -0.14
CA LYS A 185 -5.20 4.53 1.16
C LYS A 185 -6.60 4.04 1.55
N ARG A 186 -7.67 4.78 1.19
CA ARG A 186 -9.05 4.36 1.44
C ARG A 186 -9.49 3.22 0.53
N ASN A 187 -9.20 3.33 -0.76
CA ASN A 187 -9.52 2.27 -1.73
C ASN A 187 -8.70 1.01 -1.46
N ALA A 188 -7.43 1.15 -1.05
CA ALA A 188 -6.56 0.05 -0.71
C ALA A 188 -7.13 -0.82 0.42
N LYS A 189 -7.79 -0.24 1.44
CA LYS A 189 -8.43 -1.03 2.51
C LYS A 189 -9.62 -1.85 2.01
N GLY A 190 -10.47 -1.27 1.16
CA GLY A 190 -11.59 -2.01 0.55
C GLY A 190 -11.11 -3.10 -0.40
N VAL A 191 -10.05 -2.83 -1.15
CA VAL A 191 -9.38 -3.80 -2.03
C VAL A 191 -8.73 -4.90 -1.19
N SER A 192 -8.06 -4.60 -0.08
CA SER A 192 -7.53 -5.59 0.88
C SER A 192 -8.61 -6.48 1.46
N PHE A 193 -9.79 -5.94 1.79
CA PHE A 193 -10.90 -6.75 2.27
C PHE A 193 -11.42 -7.69 1.19
N ALA A 194 -11.62 -7.19 -0.04
CA ALA A 194 -12.06 -8.02 -1.16
C ALA A 194 -11.03 -9.12 -1.47
N PHE A 195 -9.73 -8.81 -1.43
CA PHE A 195 -8.66 -9.80 -1.57
C PHE A 195 -8.61 -10.78 -0.42
N GLY A 196 -8.78 -10.32 0.83
CA GLY A 196 -8.82 -11.19 2.01
C GLY A 196 -9.98 -12.19 1.93
N PHE A 197 -11.16 -11.74 1.50
CA PHE A 197 -12.31 -12.61 1.27
C PHE A 197 -12.07 -13.59 0.12
N LEU A 198 -11.58 -13.11 -1.03
CA LEU A 198 -11.26 -13.95 -2.18
C LEU A 198 -10.19 -15.00 -1.84
N ALA A 199 -9.12 -14.60 -1.17
CA ALA A 199 -8.05 -15.50 -0.75
C ALA A 199 -8.54 -16.50 0.29
N ALA A 200 -9.38 -16.08 1.26
CA ALA A 200 -9.98 -16.99 2.23
C ALA A 200 -10.87 -18.04 1.55
N ALA A 201 -11.66 -17.65 0.54
CA ALA A 201 -12.44 -18.59 -0.26
C ALA A 201 -11.53 -19.52 -1.09
N LEU A 202 -10.56 -18.96 -1.84
CA LEU A 202 -9.66 -19.75 -2.70
C LEU A 202 -8.79 -20.74 -1.91
N LEU A 203 -8.34 -20.35 -0.72
CA LEU A 203 -7.52 -21.18 0.16
C LEU A 203 -8.35 -21.99 1.17
N ASN A 204 -9.69 -21.90 1.11
CA ASN A 204 -10.62 -22.52 2.05
C ASN A 204 -10.24 -22.31 3.53
N ILE A 205 -9.97 -21.06 3.89
CA ILE A 205 -9.69 -20.69 5.27
C ILE A 205 -11.05 -20.35 5.91
N ASP A 206 -11.75 -21.36 6.41
CA ASP A 206 -13.03 -21.19 7.13
C ASP A 206 -12.77 -21.04 8.64
N SER A 207 -13.14 -19.89 9.19
CA SER A 207 -12.99 -19.58 10.63
C SER A 207 -13.70 -20.59 11.55
N PHE A 208 -14.90 -21.05 11.19
CA PHE A 208 -15.64 -22.04 11.97
C PHE A 208 -14.96 -23.40 11.93
N TYR A 209 -14.51 -23.83 10.74
CA TYR A 209 -13.78 -25.08 10.59
C TYR A 209 -12.47 -25.07 11.39
N VAL A 210 -11.70 -23.97 11.31
CA VAL A 210 -10.47 -23.79 12.08
C VAL A 210 -10.74 -23.91 13.59
N ILE A 211 -11.75 -23.21 14.10
CA ILE A 211 -12.11 -23.25 15.53
C ILE A 211 -12.52 -24.67 15.95
N GLU A 212 -13.31 -25.36 15.12
CA GLU A 212 -13.75 -26.73 15.38
C GLU A 212 -12.56 -27.70 15.44
N GLN A 213 -11.62 -27.61 14.49
CA GLN A 213 -10.42 -28.45 14.47
C GLN A 213 -9.50 -28.16 15.67
N LEU A 214 -9.30 -26.89 16.02
CA LEU A 214 -8.52 -26.51 17.21
C LEU A 214 -9.17 -26.99 18.52
N SER A 215 -10.49 -27.05 18.56
CA SER A 215 -11.26 -27.54 19.71
C SER A 215 -11.16 -29.06 19.86
N LYS A 216 -11.31 -29.80 18.75
CA LYS A 216 -11.34 -31.27 18.74
C LYS A 216 -9.95 -31.92 18.78
N ASN A 217 -8.95 -31.32 18.13
CA ASN A 217 -7.63 -31.91 17.97
C ASN A 217 -6.58 -31.25 18.89
N SER A 218 -6.21 -31.93 19.98
CA SER A 218 -5.20 -31.42 20.92
C SER A 218 -3.80 -31.35 20.33
N ASN A 219 -3.43 -32.28 19.44
CA ASN A 219 -2.09 -32.35 18.86
C ASN A 219 -1.86 -31.19 17.90
N LEU A 220 -2.82 -30.93 17.01
CA LEU A 220 -2.80 -29.76 16.11
C LEU A 220 -2.68 -28.46 16.91
N ARG A 221 -3.53 -28.31 17.94
CA ARG A 221 -3.53 -27.12 18.79
C ARG A 221 -2.19 -26.94 19.50
N GLN A 222 -1.59 -27.99 20.04
CA GLN A 222 -0.28 -27.93 20.71
C GLN A 222 0.85 -27.57 19.74
N GLY A 223 0.86 -28.17 18.53
CA GLY A 223 1.85 -27.86 17.50
C GLY A 223 1.82 -26.38 17.09
N ILE A 224 0.63 -25.84 16.81
CA ILE A 224 0.48 -24.42 16.46
C ILE A 224 0.92 -23.51 17.61
N ASN A 225 0.56 -23.85 18.85
CA ASN A 225 0.99 -23.08 20.02
C ASN A 225 2.51 -23.09 20.22
N GLN A 226 3.17 -24.20 19.91
CA GLN A 226 4.62 -24.32 19.97
C GLN A 226 5.28 -23.39 18.95
N VAL A 227 4.83 -23.42 17.70
CA VAL A 227 5.34 -22.52 16.64
C VAL A 227 5.08 -21.05 17.00
N ALA A 228 3.86 -20.72 17.47
CA ALA A 228 3.52 -19.36 17.90
C ALA A 228 4.45 -18.85 19.01
N THR A 229 4.81 -19.73 19.96
CA THR A 229 5.73 -19.40 21.05
C THR A 229 7.16 -19.23 20.53
N GLU A 230 7.63 -20.07 19.61
CA GLU A 230 8.95 -19.97 18.99
C GLU A 230 9.12 -18.67 18.20
N VAL A 231 8.12 -18.31 17.38
CA VAL A 231 8.08 -17.05 16.64
C VAL A 231 8.13 -15.86 17.61
N PHE A 232 7.39 -15.93 18.72
CA PHE A 232 7.43 -14.89 19.74
C PHE A 232 8.79 -14.77 20.41
N GLN A 233 9.42 -15.87 20.82
CA GLN A 233 10.72 -15.83 21.50
C GLN A 233 11.84 -15.35 20.57
N THR A 234 11.85 -15.83 19.32
CA THR A 234 12.85 -15.42 18.31
C THR A 234 12.77 -13.93 18.01
N ASN A 235 11.56 -13.35 18.03
CA ASN A 235 11.32 -11.94 17.72
C ASN A 235 11.02 -11.09 18.97
N LYS A 236 11.43 -11.54 20.17
CA LYS A 236 11.04 -10.92 21.45
C LYS A 236 11.38 -9.44 21.56
N SER A 237 12.50 -8.99 20.98
CA SER A 237 12.88 -7.57 20.93
C SER A 237 11.87 -6.76 20.11
N CYS A 238 11.49 -7.25 18.93
CA CYS A 238 10.47 -6.63 18.09
C CYS A 238 9.11 -6.53 18.79
N PHE A 239 8.66 -7.58 19.49
CA PHE A 239 7.43 -7.53 20.28
C PHE A 239 7.50 -6.49 21.41
N LYS A 240 8.64 -6.36 22.10
CA LYS A 240 8.84 -5.34 23.14
C LYS A 240 8.85 -3.93 22.56
N ASP A 241 9.56 -3.71 21.46
CA ASP A 241 9.67 -2.40 20.81
C ASP A 241 8.33 -1.93 20.26
N ALA A 242 7.56 -2.85 19.65
CA ALA A 242 6.23 -2.59 19.14
C ALA A 242 5.19 -2.32 20.25
N GLN A 243 5.37 -2.92 21.42
CA GLN A 243 4.53 -2.65 22.59
C GLN A 243 4.82 -1.27 23.19
N ALA A 244 6.09 -0.83 23.17
CA ALA A 244 6.50 0.49 23.64
C ALA A 244 6.13 1.61 22.67
N ASP A 245 6.16 1.33 21.36
CA ASP A 245 5.89 2.29 20.31
C ASP A 245 5.02 1.65 19.20
N PRO A 246 3.71 1.98 19.15
CA PRO A 246 2.78 1.47 18.14
C PRO A 246 3.21 1.75 16.69
N THR A 247 4.05 2.76 16.44
CA THR A 247 4.54 3.07 15.08
C THR A 247 5.52 2.01 14.55
N LYS A 248 6.15 1.24 15.44
CA LYS A 248 7.12 0.19 15.08
C LYS A 248 6.47 -1.15 14.73
N VAL A 249 5.18 -1.34 15.02
CA VAL A 249 4.45 -2.60 14.79
C VAL A 249 4.55 -3.02 13.32
N ALA A 250 4.28 -2.10 12.39
CA ALA A 250 4.32 -2.40 10.95
C ALA A 250 5.72 -2.86 10.48
N LYS A 251 6.77 -2.16 10.91
CA LYS A 251 8.17 -2.48 10.57
C LYS A 251 8.62 -3.80 11.18
N CYS A 252 8.16 -4.13 12.38
CA CYS A 252 8.46 -5.42 13.02
C CYS A 252 7.71 -6.58 12.33
N THR A 253 6.48 -6.32 11.89
CA THR A 253 5.64 -7.31 11.19
C THR A 253 6.19 -7.63 9.80
N GLU A 254 6.69 -6.63 9.07
CA GLU A 254 7.37 -6.83 7.77
C GLU A 254 8.62 -7.70 7.90
N LYS A 255 9.32 -7.59 9.03
CA LYS A 255 10.51 -8.39 9.33
C LYS A 255 10.19 -9.77 9.91
N LEU A 256 8.92 -10.09 10.15
CA LEU A 256 8.55 -11.39 10.68
C LEU A 256 8.85 -12.46 9.62
N GLN A 257 9.92 -13.20 9.83
CA GLN A 257 10.22 -14.38 9.04
C GLN A 257 9.33 -15.53 9.51
N VAL A 258 8.04 -15.50 9.18
CA VAL A 258 7.22 -16.71 9.26
C VAL A 258 7.55 -17.51 8.00
N SER A 259 8.61 -18.30 8.07
CA SER A 259 8.98 -19.15 6.95
C SER A 259 8.04 -20.35 6.90
N VAL A 260 7.67 -20.81 5.70
CA VAL A 260 6.93 -22.07 5.51
C VAL A 260 7.59 -23.24 6.27
N LYS A 261 8.92 -23.19 6.44
CA LYS A 261 9.71 -24.12 7.25
C LYS A 261 9.33 -24.21 8.73
N ASP A 262 8.80 -23.14 9.33
CA ASP A 262 8.32 -23.18 10.72
C ASP A 262 6.93 -23.84 10.81
N LEU A 263 6.14 -23.76 9.73
CA LEU A 263 4.86 -24.46 9.60
C LEU A 263 5.06 -25.94 9.26
N GLU A 264 6.13 -26.31 8.54
CA GLU A 264 6.53 -27.71 8.27
C GLU A 264 6.85 -28.50 9.56
N LYS A 265 7.20 -27.82 10.65
CA LYS A 265 7.40 -28.45 11.98
C LYS A 265 6.09 -28.96 12.59
N ILE A 266 4.94 -28.50 12.09
CA ILE A 266 3.63 -28.99 12.52
C ILE A 266 3.43 -30.34 11.82
N ASN A 267 3.54 -31.42 12.58
CA ASN A 267 3.45 -32.80 12.07
C ASN A 267 2.01 -33.22 11.69
N GLN A 268 1.15 -32.25 11.36
CA GLN A 268 -0.24 -32.40 10.95
C GLN A 268 -0.59 -31.31 9.91
N PRO A 269 -1.43 -31.61 8.92
CA PRO A 269 -1.89 -30.59 7.97
C PRO A 269 -2.63 -29.48 8.71
N LEU A 270 -2.36 -28.24 8.35
CA LEU A 270 -3.10 -27.10 8.84
C LEU A 270 -4.58 -27.24 8.44
N PRO A 271 -5.53 -26.74 9.25
CA PRO A 271 -6.96 -26.79 8.96
C PRO A 271 -7.34 -25.72 7.92
N ILE A 272 -6.64 -25.71 6.79
CA ILE A 272 -6.79 -24.80 5.66
C ILE A 272 -6.66 -25.62 4.38
N GLY A 273 -7.25 -25.14 3.29
CA GLY A 273 -7.20 -25.80 2.00
C GLY A 273 -8.41 -26.66 1.69
N TRP A 274 -8.55 -26.96 0.41
CA TRP A 274 -9.56 -27.90 -0.09
C TRP A 274 -9.03 -29.31 0.09
N ASP A 275 -9.91 -30.25 0.46
CA ASP A 275 -9.53 -31.65 0.45
C ASP A 275 -9.31 -32.16 -0.99
N GLU A 276 -8.81 -33.39 -1.14
CA GLU A 276 -8.64 -34.02 -2.45
C GLU A 276 -9.96 -34.16 -3.24
N LYS A 277 -11.12 -33.93 -2.60
CA LYS A 277 -12.45 -34.00 -3.23
C LYS A 277 -12.91 -32.67 -3.84
N GLY A 278 -12.16 -31.57 -3.72
CA GLY A 278 -12.16 -30.45 -4.69
C GLY A 278 -13.31 -29.43 -4.67
N TRP A 279 -12.99 -28.23 -5.21
CA TRP A 279 -13.78 -26.98 -5.32
C TRP A 279 -15.24 -27.17 -5.78
N PHE A 280 -15.51 -28.05 -6.76
CA PHE A 280 -16.81 -28.11 -7.46
C PHE A 280 -17.73 -29.26 -7.01
N ASN A 281 -17.26 -30.14 -6.12
CA ASN A 281 -18.03 -31.35 -5.80
C ASN A 281 -19.07 -31.11 -4.70
N GLY A 282 -18.99 -29.98 -3.98
CA GLY A 282 -19.97 -29.56 -2.96
C GLY A 282 -20.11 -30.52 -1.77
N GLU A 283 -19.37 -31.63 -1.77
CA GLU A 283 -19.42 -32.69 -0.78
C GLU A 283 -18.82 -32.21 0.54
N GLN A 284 -17.66 -31.54 0.49
CA GLN A 284 -17.01 -30.93 1.64
C GLN A 284 -17.87 -29.85 2.31
N ILE A 285 -18.55 -29.01 1.51
CA ILE A 285 -19.44 -27.94 2.00
C ILE A 285 -20.72 -28.53 2.62
N LYS A 286 -21.25 -29.64 2.07
CA LYS A 286 -22.39 -30.36 2.65
C LYS A 286 -22.02 -31.06 3.96
N GLU A 287 -20.79 -31.55 4.06
CA GLU A 287 -20.25 -32.18 5.28
C GLU A 287 -19.94 -31.13 6.36
N GLN A 288 -19.55 -29.91 5.96
CA GLN A 288 -19.31 -28.76 6.83
C GLN A 288 -20.53 -27.83 6.97
N ASN A 289 -21.65 -28.36 7.46
CA ASN A 289 -22.86 -27.61 7.84
C ASN A 289 -23.52 -26.73 6.75
N GLY A 290 -23.10 -26.86 5.48
CA GLY A 290 -23.72 -26.21 4.32
C GLY A 290 -23.07 -24.90 3.87
N LEU A 291 -23.39 -24.51 2.63
CA LEU A 291 -22.79 -23.38 1.91
C LEU A 291 -22.93 -22.02 2.62
N LEU A 292 -24.02 -21.83 3.38
CA LEU A 292 -24.22 -20.61 4.16
C LEU A 292 -23.19 -20.47 5.28
N GLN A 293 -22.90 -21.54 6.02
CA GLN A 293 -21.91 -21.50 7.10
C GLN A 293 -20.50 -21.27 6.53
N ALA A 294 -20.16 -21.91 5.42
CA ALA A 294 -18.89 -21.68 4.73
C ALA A 294 -18.72 -20.22 4.29
N ILE A 295 -19.76 -19.60 3.71
CA ILE A 295 -19.73 -18.17 3.34
C ILE A 295 -19.51 -17.29 4.57
N PHE A 296 -20.19 -17.57 5.69
CA PHE A 296 -19.96 -16.83 6.93
C PHE A 296 -18.55 -17.08 7.49
N GLY A 297 -18.03 -18.30 7.37
CA GLY A 297 -16.66 -18.64 7.76
C GLY A 297 -15.62 -17.86 6.97
N TRP A 298 -15.75 -17.80 5.65
CA TRP A 298 -14.88 -16.99 4.77
C TRP A 298 -15.06 -15.49 5.00
N LEU A 299 -16.28 -15.03 5.31
CA LEU A 299 -16.52 -13.64 5.67
C LEU A 299 -15.75 -13.27 6.94
N MET A 300 -15.85 -14.10 7.99
CA MET A 300 -15.13 -13.89 9.24
C MET A 300 -13.61 -13.91 9.04
N THR A 301 -13.11 -14.84 8.24
CA THR A 301 -11.69 -14.88 7.88
C THR A 301 -11.29 -13.65 7.08
N GLY A 302 -12.08 -13.22 6.10
CA GLY A 302 -11.85 -12.03 5.30
C GLY A 302 -11.78 -10.77 6.16
N VAL A 303 -12.68 -10.64 7.14
CA VAL A 303 -12.63 -9.57 8.15
C VAL A 303 -11.34 -9.66 8.96
N ALA A 304 -11.00 -10.84 9.50
CA ALA A 304 -9.79 -11.03 10.29
C ALA A 304 -8.53 -10.66 9.50
N VAL A 305 -8.40 -11.12 8.26
CA VAL A 305 -7.28 -10.80 7.37
C VAL A 305 -7.23 -9.31 7.03
N ALA A 306 -8.39 -8.67 6.80
CA ALA A 306 -8.46 -7.25 6.50
C ALA A 306 -7.99 -6.35 7.66
N MET A 307 -7.96 -6.87 8.90
CA MET A 307 -7.32 -6.18 10.04
C MET A 307 -5.79 -6.10 9.87
N GLY A 308 -5.22 -6.97 9.06
CA GLY A 308 -3.81 -7.00 8.68
C GLY A 308 -2.91 -7.69 9.70
N ALA A 309 -1.74 -8.09 9.26
CA ALA A 309 -0.74 -8.75 10.10
C ALA A 309 -0.31 -7.89 11.32
N PRO A 310 -0.16 -6.55 11.23
CA PRO A 310 0.21 -5.72 12.38
C PRO A 310 -0.75 -5.84 13.57
N PHE A 311 -2.05 -5.99 13.30
CA PHE A 311 -3.07 -6.14 14.34
C PHE A 311 -2.90 -7.46 15.10
N TRP A 312 -2.81 -8.57 14.37
CA TRP A 312 -2.66 -9.90 14.99
C TRP A 312 -1.30 -10.10 15.65
N PHE A 313 -0.25 -9.45 15.15
CA PHE A 313 1.07 -9.41 15.78
C PHE A 313 0.98 -8.78 17.18
N ASP A 314 0.37 -7.60 17.30
CA ASP A 314 0.21 -6.93 18.60
C ASP A 314 -0.62 -7.77 19.58
N ILE A 315 -1.72 -8.37 19.12
CA ILE A 315 -2.54 -9.27 19.93
C ILE A 315 -1.73 -10.49 20.39
N LEU A 316 -0.98 -11.14 19.50
CA LEU A 316 -0.17 -12.31 19.85
C LEU A 316 0.83 -11.98 20.96
N GLY A 317 1.52 -10.84 20.84
CA GLY A 317 2.49 -10.38 21.84
C GLY A 317 1.85 -10.15 23.21
N LYS A 318 0.68 -9.50 23.25
CA LYS A 318 -0.07 -9.26 24.48
C LYS A 318 -0.49 -10.57 25.15
N PHE A 319 -1.05 -11.51 24.39
CA PHE A 319 -1.56 -12.78 24.93
C PHE A 319 -0.45 -13.71 25.42
N ILE A 320 0.65 -13.87 24.67
CA ILE A 320 1.77 -14.72 25.09
C ILE A 320 2.47 -14.16 26.34
N ASN A 321 2.61 -12.84 26.46
CA ASN A 321 3.16 -12.22 27.67
C ASN A 321 2.30 -12.52 28.91
N VAL A 322 0.98 -12.36 28.81
CA VAL A 322 0.04 -12.66 29.92
C VAL A 322 0.08 -14.14 30.31
N ARG A 323 0.16 -15.06 29.34
CA ARG A 323 0.32 -16.49 29.59
C ARG A 323 1.61 -16.80 30.37
N ASN A 324 2.70 -16.11 30.03
CA ASN A 324 4.00 -16.35 30.66
C ASN A 324 4.11 -15.76 32.08
N THR A 325 3.39 -14.67 32.39
CA THR A 325 3.34 -14.10 33.75
C THR A 325 2.56 -14.94 34.76
N GLY A 326 1.71 -15.86 34.28
CA GLY A 326 0.91 -16.75 35.12
C GLY A 326 1.56 -18.08 35.49
N LYS A 327 2.81 -18.37 35.07
CA LYS A 327 3.53 -19.57 35.51
C LYS A 327 3.91 -19.41 36.98
N PRO A 328 3.52 -20.32 37.89
CA PRO A 328 3.86 -20.20 39.30
C PRO A 328 5.39 -20.28 39.46
N ILE A 329 5.94 -19.37 40.27
CA ILE A 329 7.32 -19.45 40.74
C ILE A 329 7.37 -20.71 41.62
N LEU A 330 8.01 -21.79 41.14
CA LEU A 330 8.27 -22.93 42.00
C LEU A 330 9.16 -22.45 43.14
N PRO A 331 8.80 -22.70 44.41
CA PRO A 331 9.64 -22.30 45.53
C PRO A 331 10.99 -22.97 45.38
N ASN A 332 12.03 -22.13 45.47
CA ASN A 332 13.43 -22.53 45.41
C ASN A 332 13.67 -23.58 46.50
N THR A 333 13.67 -24.86 46.14
CA THR A 333 14.07 -25.95 47.03
C THR A 333 15.59 -25.92 47.07
N GLN A 334 16.13 -24.96 47.81
CA GLN A 334 17.52 -25.03 48.27
C GLN A 334 17.59 -26.04 49.40
N LYS A 335 18.55 -26.95 49.26
CA LYS A 335 18.97 -27.98 50.22
C LYS A 335 19.28 -27.41 51.59
#